data_AF-A0A0R0LCD3-F1
#
_entry.id   AF-A0A0R0LCD3-F1
#
_cell.length_a   1.000
_cell.length_b   1.000
_cell.length_c   1.000
_cell.angle_alpha   90.00
_cell.angle_beta   90.00
_cell.angle_gamma   90.00
#
_symmetry.space_group_name_H-M   'P 1'
#
loop_
_entity.id
_entity.type
_entity.pdbx_description
1 polymer ?
#
loop_
_entity_poly.entity_id
_entity_poly.type
_entity_poly.pdbx_seq_one_letter_code
_entity_poly.pdbx_strand_id
1 'polypeptide(L)'
;MASVFSACSSSAVLFYRRNSFPSKGSFFHLKRPLSANCVASLGTEVSVSPAVDTFWQWLKEEGVVSAKTPVKPSVVPEGLGLVALKDISRNEVVLQVPKRLWINPDAVDASEIGKVCIGLKPWLAVALFLIRERSRSNSVWKHYFSILPKETDSTIYWWENNHIGT
;
A
#
# COMPACT_ATOMS: atom_id res chain seq x y z
N MET A 1 -2.27 19.59 13.81
CA MET A 1 -2.94 20.86 13.44
C MET A 1 -2.73 21.11 11.96
N ALA A 2 -3.67 20.62 11.15
CA ALA A 2 -4.01 21.04 9.78
C ALA A 2 -5.01 20.00 9.26
N SER A 3 -6.31 20.30 9.39
CA SER A 3 -7.39 19.58 8.71
C SER A 3 -7.70 20.30 7.41
N VAL A 4 -7.91 19.54 6.33
CA VAL A 4 -8.51 20.02 5.10
C VAL A 4 -9.64 19.07 4.71
N PHE A 5 -10.85 19.62 4.65
CA PHE A 5 -12.07 18.97 4.19
C PHE A 5 -12.18 19.08 2.67
N SER A 6 -12.76 18.08 2.01
CA SER A 6 -13.24 18.17 0.62
C SER A 6 -14.64 17.55 0.49
N ALA A 7 -15.42 18.13 -0.42
CA ALA A 7 -16.87 18.28 -0.35
C ALA A 7 -17.68 17.28 -1.20
N CYS A 8 -18.99 17.26 -0.88
CA CYS A 8 -20.14 16.63 -1.52
C CYS A 8 -20.14 16.44 -3.04
N SER A 9 -20.84 15.39 -3.50
CA SER A 9 -21.76 15.49 -4.63
C SER A 9 -22.91 14.47 -4.52
N SER A 10 -24.14 14.97 -4.40
CA SER A 10 -25.39 14.22 -4.58
C SER A 10 -26.04 14.72 -5.85
N SER A 11 -26.52 13.81 -6.70
CA SER A 11 -27.33 14.13 -7.87
C SER A 11 -28.63 13.33 -7.83
N ALA A 12 -29.74 14.06 -7.71
CA ALA A 12 -31.10 13.56 -7.90
C ALA A 12 -31.56 13.87 -9.32
N VAL A 13 -32.28 12.96 -9.97
CA VAL A 13 -32.89 13.18 -11.28
C VAL A 13 -34.41 13.12 -11.12
N LEU A 14 -35.06 14.25 -11.43
CA LEU A 14 -36.51 14.43 -11.52
C LEU A 14 -36.96 14.08 -12.95
N PHE A 15 -38.06 13.33 -13.11
CA PHE A 15 -38.93 13.51 -14.27
C PHE A 15 -40.41 13.40 -13.89
N TYR A 16 -41.15 14.41 -14.34
CA TYR A 16 -42.57 14.66 -14.25
C TYR A 16 -43.45 13.54 -14.84
N ARG A 17 -44.68 13.33 -14.32
CA ARG A 17 -45.98 13.71 -14.96
C ARG A 17 -47.22 13.05 -14.30
N ARG A 18 -47.99 13.87 -13.57
CA ARG A 18 -49.46 14.03 -13.41
C ARG A 18 -50.51 12.87 -13.50
N ASN A 19 -51.45 12.97 -12.53
CA ASN A 19 -52.89 12.54 -12.43
C ASN A 19 -53.16 11.12 -11.86
N SER A 20 -53.55 10.97 -10.57
CA SER A 20 -54.90 11.04 -9.93
C SER A 20 -55.87 9.94 -10.42
N PHE A 21 -56.46 9.00 -9.67
CA PHE A 21 -57.02 8.92 -8.30
C PHE A 21 -56.97 7.43 -7.80
N PRO A 22 -57.16 7.13 -6.49
CA PRO A 22 -56.91 5.79 -5.93
C PRO A 22 -58.19 4.96 -5.66
N SER A 23 -58.09 3.63 -5.76
CA SER A 23 -58.95 2.69 -5.01
C SER A 23 -58.49 1.22 -5.16
N LYS A 24 -58.11 0.64 -4.00
CA LYS A 24 -58.17 -0.78 -3.57
C LYS A 24 -57.46 -1.86 -4.41
N GLY A 25 -56.41 -2.43 -3.80
CA GLY A 25 -55.88 -3.74 -4.16
C GLY A 25 -54.68 -4.12 -3.28
N SER A 26 -54.89 -5.05 -2.35
CA SER A 26 -53.86 -5.65 -1.49
C SER A 26 -52.92 -6.53 -2.31
N PHE A 27 -51.60 -6.29 -2.27
CA PHE A 27 -50.60 -7.27 -2.67
C PHE A 27 -49.34 -7.15 -1.80
N PHE A 28 -48.99 -8.26 -1.16
CA PHE A 28 -47.72 -8.52 -0.50
C PHE A 28 -46.59 -8.53 -1.56
N HIS A 29 -45.47 -7.82 -1.35
CA HIS A 29 -44.19 -8.27 -1.90
C HIS A 29 -42.99 -7.62 -1.19
N LEU A 30 -42.33 -8.47 -0.39
CA LEU A 30 -40.88 -8.63 -0.19
C LEU A 30 -39.97 -7.38 -0.18
N LYS A 31 -39.51 -7.02 1.02
CA LYS A 31 -38.27 -6.25 1.23
C LYS A 31 -37.07 -7.10 0.78
N ARG A 32 -36.22 -6.57 -0.10
CA ARG A 32 -34.91 -7.18 -0.41
C ARG A 32 -33.80 -6.20 -0.05
N PRO A 33 -33.06 -6.42 1.05
CA PRO A 33 -31.81 -5.71 1.26
C PRO A 33 -30.76 -6.26 0.29
N LEU A 34 -30.04 -5.38 -0.39
CA LEU A 34 -28.88 -5.74 -1.20
C LEU A 34 -27.75 -6.17 -0.25
N SER A 35 -27.47 -7.47 -0.21
CA SER A 35 -26.26 -8.01 0.41
C SER A 35 -25.23 -8.24 -0.69
N ALA A 36 -24.13 -7.51 -0.65
CA ALA A 36 -22.95 -7.78 -1.45
C ALA A 36 -22.13 -8.86 -0.74
N ASN A 37 -22.15 -10.08 -1.26
CA ASN A 37 -21.25 -11.13 -0.80
C ASN A 37 -19.91 -10.95 -1.51
N CYS A 38 -18.90 -10.51 -0.77
CA CYS A 38 -17.53 -10.54 -1.25
C CYS A 38 -17.10 -12.01 -1.39
N VAL A 39 -16.60 -12.38 -2.57
CA VAL A 39 -16.08 -13.72 -2.82
C VAL A 39 -14.79 -13.85 -2.02
N ALA A 40 -14.84 -14.63 -0.95
CA ALA A 40 -13.65 -15.05 -0.24
C ALA A 40 -12.78 -15.86 -1.20
N SER A 41 -11.66 -15.28 -1.63
CA SER A 41 -10.63 -15.98 -2.39
C SER A 41 -10.17 -17.20 -1.60
N LEU A 42 -10.16 -18.35 -2.26
CA LEU A 42 -9.72 -19.63 -1.71
C LEU A 42 -8.29 -19.47 -1.17
N GLY A 43 -8.15 -19.47 0.15
CA GLY A 43 -6.87 -19.36 0.84
C GLY A 43 -5.97 -20.55 0.54
N THR A 44 -5.10 -20.39 -0.45
CA THR A 44 -3.77 -21.00 -0.35
C THR A 44 -3.03 -20.12 0.65
N GLU A 45 -2.77 -20.64 1.86
CA GLU A 45 -1.85 -20.03 2.82
C GLU A 45 -0.47 -19.98 2.16
N VAL A 46 -0.23 -18.97 1.32
CA VAL A 46 1.08 -18.72 0.75
C VAL A 46 1.94 -18.22 1.90
N SER A 47 2.74 -19.14 2.43
CA SER A 47 3.69 -18.84 3.50
C SER A 47 4.59 -17.69 3.05
N VAL A 48 4.62 -16.65 3.88
CA VAL A 48 5.50 -15.50 3.69
C VAL A 48 6.96 -15.98 3.68
N SER A 49 7.78 -15.42 2.77
CA SER A 49 9.19 -15.82 2.62
C SER A 49 10.01 -15.52 3.90
N PRO A 50 11.02 -16.34 4.26
CA PRO A 50 11.90 -16.08 5.40
C PRO A 50 12.57 -14.69 5.40
N ALA A 51 12.79 -14.10 4.21
CA ALA A 51 13.33 -12.76 4.08
C ALA A 51 12.37 -11.69 4.64
N VAL A 52 11.07 -11.89 4.48
CA VAL A 52 10.03 -11.00 5.00
C VAL A 52 9.89 -11.15 6.51
N ASP A 53 10.01 -12.37 7.05
CA ASP A 53 10.05 -12.56 8.51
C ASP A 53 11.26 -11.86 9.13
N THR A 54 12.42 -11.96 8.48
CA THR A 54 13.65 -11.26 8.91
C THR A 54 13.46 -9.75 8.85
N PHE A 55 12.85 -9.22 7.78
CA PHE A 55 12.51 -7.80 7.67
C PHE A 55 11.53 -7.36 8.76
N TRP A 56 10.50 -8.16 9.05
CA TRP A 56 9.53 -7.84 10.08
C TRP A 56 10.14 -7.86 11.48
N GLN A 57 11.08 -8.77 11.73
CA GLN A 57 11.85 -8.83 12.97
C GLN A 57 12.75 -7.61 13.12
N TRP A 58 13.45 -7.20 12.05
CA TRP A 58 14.23 -5.95 12.03
C TRP A 58 13.35 -4.74 12.38
N LEU A 59 12.14 -4.63 11.82
CA LEU A 59 11.22 -3.54 12.17
C LEU A 59 10.80 -3.54 13.65
N LYS A 60 10.72 -4.70 14.30
CA LYS A 60 10.48 -4.78 15.75
C LYS A 60 11.67 -4.28 16.55
N GLU A 61 12.88 -4.67 16.17
CA GLU A 61 14.13 -4.23 16.81
C GLU A 61 14.33 -2.71 16.68
N GLU A 62 13.95 -2.14 15.53
CA GLU A 62 13.98 -0.70 15.28
C GLU A 62 12.84 0.08 15.98
N GLY A 63 11.95 -0.61 16.70
CA GLY A 63 10.82 0.00 17.42
C GLY A 63 9.69 0.52 16.52
N VAL A 64 9.66 0.10 15.25
CA VAL A 64 8.62 0.48 14.27
C VAL A 64 7.36 -0.37 14.49
N VAL A 65 7.55 -1.65 14.77
CA VAL A 65 6.47 -2.63 15.00
C VAL A 65 6.47 -3.06 16.45
N SER A 66 5.28 -3.17 17.04
CA SER A 66 5.07 -3.69 18.39
C SER A 66 3.86 -4.61 18.42
N ALA A 67 3.56 -5.20 19.59
CA ALA A 67 2.32 -5.96 19.78
C ALA A 67 1.03 -5.14 19.51
N LYS A 68 1.12 -3.80 19.51
CA LYS A 68 -0.01 -2.90 19.21
C LYS A 68 -0.20 -2.65 17.71
N THR A 69 0.74 -3.05 16.86
CA THR A 69 0.67 -2.82 15.42
C THR A 69 -0.51 -3.61 14.83
N PRO A 70 -1.50 -2.95 14.20
CA PRO A 70 -2.75 -3.57 13.76
C PRO A 70 -2.64 -4.41 12.49
N VAL A 71 -1.44 -4.59 11.94
CA VAL A 71 -1.20 -5.24 10.65
C VAL A 71 -0.03 -6.21 10.71
N LYS A 72 -0.02 -7.17 9.79
CA LYS A 72 1.11 -8.06 9.50
C LYS A 72 1.39 -8.11 8.01
N PRO A 73 2.64 -8.43 7.58
CA PRO A 73 2.93 -8.70 6.19
C PRO A 73 2.24 -9.99 5.74
N SER A 74 1.77 -10.02 4.50
CA SER A 74 1.19 -11.22 3.87
C SER A 74 1.35 -11.15 2.35
N VAL A 75 1.16 -12.30 1.69
CA VAL A 75 1.11 -12.36 0.22
C VAL A 75 -0.31 -12.04 -0.23
N VAL A 76 -0.41 -11.09 -1.16
CA VAL A 76 -1.65 -10.61 -1.78
C VAL A 76 -1.51 -10.72 -3.31
N PRO A 77 -2.60 -10.60 -4.11
CA PRO A 77 -2.50 -10.68 -5.57
C PRO A 77 -1.49 -9.70 -6.19
N GLU A 78 -1.28 -8.54 -5.56
CA GLU A 78 -0.34 -7.50 -6.00
C GLU A 78 1.12 -7.74 -5.51
N GLY A 79 1.39 -8.86 -4.84
CA GLY A 79 2.71 -9.20 -4.28
C GLY A 79 2.72 -9.23 -2.75
N LEU A 80 3.54 -8.39 -2.12
CA LEU A 80 3.57 -8.25 -0.66
C LEU A 80 2.65 -7.11 -0.22
N GLY A 81 1.77 -7.40 0.73
CA GLY A 81 0.81 -6.46 1.29
C GLY A 81 0.74 -6.50 2.81
N LEU A 82 -0.04 -5.58 3.36
CA LEU A 82 -0.36 -5.54 4.79
C LEU A 82 -1.79 -6.04 5.00
N VAL A 83 -1.94 -7.04 5.88
CA VAL A 83 -3.24 -7.60 6.28
C VAL A 83 -3.54 -7.17 7.70
N ALA A 84 -4.77 -6.70 7.93
CA ALA A 84 -5.25 -6.31 9.24
C ALA A 84 -5.33 -7.51 10.19
N LEU A 85 -4.80 -7.35 11.41
CA LEU A 85 -4.87 -8.32 12.51
C LEU A 85 -6.13 -8.16 13.36
N LYS A 86 -6.76 -7.00 13.25
CA LYS A 86 -7.99 -6.57 13.93
C LYS A 86 -8.69 -5.55 13.05
N ASP A 87 -9.95 -5.23 13.36
CA ASP A 87 -10.66 -4.16 12.68
C ASP A 87 -9.90 -2.83 12.85
N ILE A 88 -9.69 -2.11 11.74
CA ILE A 88 -8.99 -0.82 11.69
C ILE A 88 -10.02 0.25 11.33
N SER A 89 -10.20 1.23 12.22
CA SER A 89 -11.13 2.34 11.95
C SER A 89 -10.57 3.28 10.89
N ARG A 90 -11.45 4.01 10.18
CA ARG A 90 -11.02 5.08 9.27
C ARG A 90 -10.14 6.09 10.04
N ASN A 91 -8.98 6.43 9.48
CA ASN A 91 -7.95 7.31 10.07
C ASN A 91 -7.20 6.74 11.29
N GLU A 92 -7.38 5.46 11.63
CA GLU A 92 -6.50 4.81 12.62
C GLU A 92 -5.08 4.67 12.05
N VAL A 93 -4.08 4.92 12.89
CA VAL A 93 -2.68 4.83 12.48
C VAL A 93 -2.25 3.38 12.36
N VAL A 94 -1.92 2.95 11.14
CA VAL A 94 -1.51 1.57 10.83
C VAL A 94 -0.06 1.30 11.23
N LEU A 95 0.84 2.24 10.92
CA LEU A 95 2.26 2.17 11.24
C LEU A 95 2.87 3.58 11.24
N GLN A 96 3.99 3.75 11.93
CA GLN A 96 4.79 4.98 11.91
C GLN A 96 6.26 4.62 11.73
N VAL A 97 6.92 5.23 10.75
CA VAL A 97 8.34 4.97 10.47
C VAL A 97 9.17 6.18 10.92
N PRO A 98 10.16 6.00 11.81
CA PRO A 98 10.98 7.11 12.30
C PRO A 98 11.85 7.70 11.18
N LYS A 99 12.07 9.03 11.20
CA LYS A 99 12.85 9.75 10.16
C LYS A 99 14.24 9.14 9.92
N ARG A 100 14.86 8.56 10.94
CA ARG A 100 16.18 7.90 10.85
C ARG A 100 16.22 6.72 9.86
N LEU A 101 15.08 6.14 9.49
CA LEU A 101 14.98 5.05 8.52
C LEU A 101 14.60 5.54 7.11
N TRP A 102 14.43 6.84 6.90
CA TRP A 102 14.06 7.38 5.60
C TRP A 102 15.20 7.23 4.59
N ILE A 103 14.82 7.10 3.33
CA ILE A 103 15.72 7.22 2.18
C ILE A 103 15.23 8.41 1.37
N ASN A 104 15.86 9.57 1.58
CA ASN A 104 15.54 10.84 0.95
C ASN A 104 16.84 11.64 0.71
N PRO A 105 16.81 12.80 0.02
CA PRO A 105 18.01 13.61 -0.20
C PRO A 105 18.77 13.96 1.09
N ASP A 106 18.08 14.31 2.19
CA ASP A 106 18.72 14.55 3.49
C ASP A 106 19.58 13.36 3.96
N ALA A 107 19.08 12.13 3.78
CA ALA A 107 19.81 10.91 4.15
C ALA A 107 21.04 10.68 3.26
N VAL A 108 20.98 11.07 1.98
CA VAL A 108 22.13 11.02 1.07
C VAL A 108 23.18 12.04 1.48
N ASP A 109 22.78 13.27 1.78
CA ASP A 109 23.67 14.36 2.17
C ASP A 109 24.42 14.04 3.47
N ALA A 110 23.77 13.35 4.41
CA ALA A 110 24.36 12.86 5.66
C ALA A 110 25.24 11.61 5.50
N SER A 111 25.32 11.03 4.31
CA SER A 111 26.09 9.80 4.04
C SER A 111 27.50 10.08 3.51
N GLU A 112 28.32 9.04 3.42
CA GLU A 112 29.67 9.13 2.85
C GLU A 112 29.69 9.64 1.40
N ILE A 113 28.65 9.38 0.61
CA ILE A 113 28.55 9.86 -0.77
C ILE A 113 27.92 11.25 -0.89
N GLY A 114 27.47 11.85 0.21
CA GLY A 114 26.81 13.17 0.19
C GLY A 114 27.67 14.21 -0.53
N LYS A 115 28.99 14.20 -0.27
CA LYS A 115 29.95 15.13 -0.91
C LYS A 115 30.03 14.98 -2.44
N VAL A 116 29.95 13.75 -2.97
CA VAL A 116 30.01 13.51 -4.42
C VAL A 116 28.65 13.69 -5.09
N CYS A 117 27.57 13.73 -4.31
CA CYS A 117 26.21 13.98 -4.79
C CYS A 117 25.84 15.47 -4.83
N ILE A 118 26.73 16.36 -4.37
CA ILE A 118 26.51 17.82 -4.40
C ILE A 118 26.25 18.27 -5.85
N GLY A 119 25.14 18.98 -6.06
CA GLY A 119 24.75 19.49 -7.38
C GLY A 119 24.04 18.48 -8.28
N LEU A 120 23.92 17.21 -7.88
CA LEU A 120 23.07 16.25 -8.59
C LEU A 120 21.59 16.60 -8.40
N LYS A 121 20.76 16.22 -9.38
CA LYS A 121 19.31 16.24 -9.21
C LYS A 121 18.94 15.34 -8.01
N PRO A 122 17.98 15.72 -7.15
CA PRO A 122 17.66 14.95 -5.93
C PRO A 122 17.40 13.45 -6.18
N TRP A 123 16.70 13.10 -7.26
CA TRP A 123 16.40 11.71 -7.60
C TRP A 123 17.64 10.91 -8.05
N LEU A 124 18.64 11.55 -8.67
CA LEU A 124 19.91 10.91 -9.04
C LEU A 124 20.74 10.60 -7.79
N ALA A 125 20.80 11.54 -6.84
CA ALA A 125 21.48 11.33 -5.56
C ALA A 125 20.86 10.15 -4.80
N VAL A 126 19.53 10.08 -4.73
CA VAL A 126 18.81 8.95 -4.12
C VAL A 126 19.05 7.64 -4.87
N ALA A 127 19.08 7.64 -6.21
CA ALA A 127 19.37 6.43 -6.99
C ALA A 127 20.78 5.88 -6.71
N LEU A 128 21.81 6.74 -6.68
CA LEU A 128 23.17 6.35 -6.32
C LEU A 128 23.25 5.81 -4.88
N PHE A 129 22.54 6.45 -3.96
CA PHE A 129 22.46 6.01 -2.57
C PHE A 129 21.82 4.63 -2.44
N LEU A 130 20.70 4.36 -3.14
CA LEU A 130 20.04 3.05 -3.15
C LEU A 130 20.97 1.95 -3.69
N ILE A 131 21.70 2.21 -4.79
CA ILE A 131 22.65 1.25 -5.37
C ILE A 131 23.80 0.95 -4.40
N ARG A 132 24.35 2.01 -3.77
CA ARG A 132 25.42 1.88 -2.78
C ARG A 132 24.98 1.07 -1.57
N GLU A 133 23.86 1.44 -0.97
CA GLU A 133 23.36 0.77 0.24
C GLU A 133 22.96 -0.69 -0.04
N ARG A 134 22.41 -0.99 -1.23
CA ARG A 134 22.13 -2.36 -1.66
C ARG A 134 23.39 -3.24 -1.74
N SER A 135 24.53 -2.65 -2.07
CA SER A 135 25.81 -3.37 -2.22
C SER A 135 26.53 -3.58 -0.88
N ARG A 136 26.13 -2.88 0.19
CA ARG A 136 26.78 -2.94 1.50
C ARG A 136 26.17 -4.04 2.37
N SER A 137 27.00 -4.98 2.82
CA SER A 137 26.59 -6.06 3.73
C SER A 137 26.19 -5.59 5.12
N ASN A 138 26.63 -4.37 5.51
CA ASN A 138 26.37 -3.70 6.78
C ASN A 138 25.42 -2.48 6.65
N SER A 139 24.64 -2.40 5.56
CA SER A 139 23.65 -1.33 5.43
C SER A 139 22.56 -1.43 6.50
N VAL A 140 22.12 -0.28 7.02
CA VAL A 140 20.94 -0.18 7.91
C VAL A 140 19.70 -0.76 7.22
N TRP A 141 19.60 -0.59 5.90
CA TRP A 141 18.45 -1.04 5.10
C TRP A 141 18.65 -2.43 4.47
N LYS A 142 19.63 -3.23 4.93
CA LYS A 142 19.91 -4.56 4.37
C LYS A 142 18.65 -5.43 4.24
N HIS A 143 17.86 -5.51 5.31
CA HIS A 143 16.64 -6.32 5.33
C HIS A 143 15.53 -5.71 4.46
N TYR A 144 15.47 -4.38 4.36
CA TYR A 144 14.59 -3.70 3.42
C TYR A 144 14.93 -4.06 1.97
N PHE A 145 16.21 -4.03 1.56
CA PHE A 145 16.60 -4.43 0.20
C PHE A 145 16.33 -5.92 -0.09
N SER A 146 16.32 -6.77 0.93
CA SER A 146 16.07 -8.21 0.76
C SER A 146 14.62 -8.54 0.39
N ILE A 147 13.68 -7.63 0.66
CA ILE A 147 12.25 -7.80 0.35
C ILE A 147 11.79 -7.02 -0.88
N LEU A 148 12.64 -6.15 -1.44
CA LEU A 148 12.25 -5.38 -2.62
C LEU A 148 12.14 -6.29 -3.85
N PRO A 149 11.05 -6.15 -4.64
CA PRO A 149 10.97 -6.78 -5.95
C PRO A 149 12.18 -6.39 -6.80
N LYS A 150 12.72 -7.35 -7.55
CA LYS A 150 13.82 -7.08 -8.48
C LYS A 150 13.36 -6.25 -9.68
N GLU A 151 12.12 -6.45 -10.09
CA GLU A 151 11.45 -5.84 -11.23
C GLU A 151 9.99 -5.55 -10.85
N THR A 152 9.33 -4.71 -11.64
CA THR A 152 7.90 -4.43 -11.53
C THR A 152 7.26 -4.52 -12.91
N ASP A 153 5.93 -4.48 -13.00
CA ASP A 153 5.22 -4.47 -14.28
C ASP A 153 5.33 -3.13 -15.05
N SER A 154 6.23 -2.23 -14.61
CA SER A 154 6.52 -0.99 -15.32
C SER A 154 7.19 -1.27 -16.67
N THR A 155 6.84 -0.48 -17.69
CA THR A 155 7.34 -0.64 -19.06
C THR A 155 8.86 -0.53 -19.20
N ILE A 156 9.56 0.06 -18.23
CA ILE A 156 11.02 0.11 -18.21
C ILE A 156 11.68 -1.28 -18.10
N TYR A 157 10.93 -2.29 -17.63
CA TYR A 157 11.37 -3.68 -17.50
C TYR A 157 10.85 -4.58 -18.65
N TRP A 158 10.11 -4.03 -19.61
CA TRP A 158 9.57 -4.84 -20.70
C TRP A 158 10.66 -5.14 -21.72
N TRP A 159 10.79 -6.42 -22.04
CA TRP A 159 11.60 -6.89 -23.16
C TRP A 159 10.79 -6.76 -24.46
N GLU A 160 11.48 -6.58 -25.59
CA GLU A 160 10.88 -6.29 -26.91
C GLU A 160 9.66 -7.17 -27.27
N ASN A 161 9.63 -8.43 -26.79
CA ASN A 161 8.60 -9.41 -27.14
C ASN A 161 7.44 -9.54 -26.13
N ASN A 162 7.35 -8.71 -25.08
CA ASN A 162 6.23 -8.80 -24.11
C ASN A 162 4.85 -8.43 -24.69
N HIS A 163 4.77 -8.15 -26.00
CA HIS A 163 3.54 -7.83 -26.72
C HIS A 163 2.85 -9.02 -27.42
N ILE A 164 3.30 -10.26 -27.24
CA ILE A 164 2.57 -11.42 -27.80
C ILE A 164 1.77 -12.10 -26.68
N GLY A 165 0.53 -11.64 -26.51
CA GLY A 165 -0.46 -12.39 -25.74
C GLY A 165 -0.72 -13.75 -26.39
N THR A 166 -0.35 -14.81 -25.68
CA THR A 166 -0.84 -16.18 -25.86
C THR A 166 -1.27 -16.72 -24.51
#